data_AF-A0A2U1AAL7-F1
#
_entry.id   AF-A0A2U1AAL7-F1
#
_cell.length_a   1.000
_cell.length_b   1.000
_cell.length_c   1.000
_cell.angle_alpha   90.00
_cell.angle_beta   90.00
_cell.angle_gamma   90.00
#
_symmetry.space_group_name_H-M   'P 1'
#
loop_
_entity.id
_entity.type
_entity.pdbx_description
1 polymer ?
#
loop_
_entity_poly.entity_id
_entity_poly.type
_entity_poly.pdbx_seq_one_letter_code
_entity_poly.pdbx_strand_id
1 'polypeptide(L)'
;MASRFAKAFNIGNKSDTSDARAIWLAALQPGNTVAVKTEAQQAVLGLHRVRQQLVKFRTSQINCMRGLVGEYGEVMPASKRAFDANMSSVLERVSTLIPGPLLETLREQRAALT
;
A
#
# COMPACT_ATOMS: atom_id res chain seq x y z
N MET A 1 3.34 -14.67 8.81
CA MET A 1 3.08 -16.13 8.87
C MET A 1 2.95 -16.64 10.32
N ALA A 2 3.46 -15.96 11.35
CA ALA A 2 3.31 -16.42 12.75
C ALA A 2 1.92 -16.15 13.39
N SER A 3 1.19 -15.11 12.97
CA SER A 3 -0.04 -14.68 13.66
C SER A 3 -1.24 -15.64 13.51
N ARG A 4 -1.27 -16.49 12.48
CA ARG A 4 -2.41 -17.41 12.25
C ARG A 4 -2.39 -18.64 13.17
N PHE A 5 -1.21 -19.10 13.58
CA PHE A 5 -1.06 -20.28 14.44
C PHE A 5 -1.15 -19.93 15.92
N ALA A 6 -0.64 -18.75 16.33
CA ALA A 6 -0.74 -18.28 17.72
C ALA A 6 -2.19 -18.13 18.20
N LYS A 7 -3.13 -17.76 17.32
CA LYS A 7 -4.55 -17.63 17.68
C LYS A 7 -5.16 -18.93 18.24
N ALA A 8 -4.70 -20.10 17.79
CA ALA A 8 -5.20 -21.39 18.28
C ALA A 8 -4.78 -21.68 19.73
N PHE A 9 -3.74 -21.02 20.24
CA PHE A 9 -3.21 -21.18 21.59
C PHE A 9 -3.57 -20.01 22.52
N ASN A 10 -4.39 -19.06 22.05
CA ASN A 10 -4.86 -17.96 22.88
C ASN A 10 -6.07 -18.44 23.70
N ILE A 11 -5.87 -18.63 25.00
CA ILE A 11 -6.87 -19.15 25.93
C ILE A 11 -7.30 -18.01 26.86
N GLY A 12 -8.59 -17.70 26.86
CA GLY A 12 -9.20 -16.67 27.72
C GLY A 12 -9.35 -15.30 27.05
N ASN A 13 -9.56 -14.27 27.87
CA ASN A 13 -9.69 -12.88 27.42
C ASN A 13 -8.34 -12.30 26.98
N LYS A 14 -8.40 -11.32 26.08
CA LYS A 14 -7.21 -10.66 25.53
C LYS A 14 -6.39 -9.99 26.63
N SER A 15 -5.15 -10.45 26.79
CA SER A 15 -4.13 -9.85 27.66
C SER A 15 -2.75 -10.02 27.04
N ASP A 16 -1.79 -9.15 27.35
CA ASP A 16 -0.43 -9.28 26.81
C ASP A 16 0.23 -10.59 27.28
N THR A 17 -0.11 -11.05 28.49
CA THR A 17 0.39 -12.31 29.04
C THR A 17 -0.17 -13.52 28.31
N SER A 18 -1.46 -13.51 27.94
CA SER A 18 -2.08 -14.59 27.15
C SER A 18 -1.52 -14.61 25.73
N ASP A 19 -1.29 -13.44 25.12
CA ASP A 19 -0.73 -13.32 23.78
C ASP A 19 0.73 -13.81 23.73
N ALA A 20 1.56 -13.44 24.72
CA ALA A 20 2.94 -13.93 24.84
C ALA A 20 2.99 -15.46 25.02
N ARG A 21 2.13 -16.01 25.89
CA ARG A 21 2.02 -17.47 26.11
C ARG A 21 1.58 -18.20 24.84
N ALA A 22 0.63 -17.64 24.10
CA ALA A 22 0.13 -18.21 22.85
C ALA A 22 1.21 -18.23 21.75
N ILE A 23 2.01 -17.16 21.64
CA ILE A 23 3.16 -17.12 20.72
C ILE A 23 4.20 -18.16 21.10
N TRP A 24 4.53 -18.27 22.39
CA TRP A 24 5.48 -19.26 22.90
C TRP A 24 5.02 -20.70 22.58
N LEU A 25 3.78 -21.03 22.91
CA LEU A 25 3.21 -22.36 22.65
C LEU A 25 3.14 -22.69 21.16
N ALA A 26 2.82 -21.70 20.31
CA ALA A 26 2.80 -21.88 18.87
C ALA A 26 4.20 -22.12 18.28
N ALA A 27 5.23 -21.47 18.82
CA ALA A 27 6.62 -21.65 18.38
C ALA A 27 7.17 -23.05 18.72
N LEU A 28 6.63 -23.69 19.77
CA LEU A 28 6.99 -25.05 20.17
C LEU A 28 6.28 -26.15 19.36
N GLN A 29 5.26 -25.82 18.57
CA GLN A 29 4.56 -26.82 17.79
C GLN A 29 5.45 -27.36 16.66
N PRO A 30 5.40 -28.67 16.38
CA PRO A 30 6.05 -29.22 15.21
C PRO A 30 5.48 -28.56 13.95
N GLY A 31 6.34 -27.86 13.23
CA GLY A 31 6.00 -27.17 11.99
C GLY A 31 6.56 -27.91 10.77
N ASN A 32 5.98 -27.63 9.61
CA ASN A 32 6.55 -28.11 8.35
C ASN A 32 7.92 -27.47 8.14
N THR A 33 8.92 -28.27 7.78
CA THR A 33 10.23 -27.77 7.35
C THR A 33 10.04 -26.94 6.08
N VAL A 34 10.51 -25.70 6.10
CA VAL A 34 10.47 -24.83 4.91
C VAL A 34 11.68 -25.17 4.05
N ALA A 35 11.44 -25.56 2.80
CA ALA A 35 12.53 -25.81 1.85
C ALA A 35 13.39 -24.55 1.69
N VAL A 36 14.72 -24.73 1.76
CA VAL A 36 15.66 -23.66 1.45
C VAL A 36 15.49 -23.30 -0.03
N LYS A 37 15.22 -22.03 -0.30
CA LYS A 37 15.01 -21.54 -1.66
C LYS A 37 16.34 -21.49 -2.39
N THR A 38 16.34 -21.83 -3.67
CA THR A 38 17.48 -21.54 -4.53
C THR A 38 17.62 -20.03 -4.75
N GLU A 39 18.81 -19.57 -5.12
CA GLU A 39 19.05 -18.15 -5.41
C GLU A 39 18.09 -17.62 -6.49
N ALA A 40 17.83 -18.41 -7.53
CA ALA A 40 16.86 -18.08 -8.58
C ALA A 40 15.44 -17.89 -8.02
N GLN A 41 14.98 -18.78 -7.14
CA GLN A 41 13.66 -18.65 -6.50
C GLN A 41 13.60 -17.39 -5.61
N GLN A 42 14.68 -17.09 -4.88
CA GLN A 42 14.75 -15.88 -4.05
C GLN A 42 14.74 -14.60 -4.91
N ALA A 43 15.45 -14.60 -6.04
CA ALA A 43 15.48 -13.48 -6.98
C ALA A 43 14.07 -13.20 -7.55
N VAL A 44 13.35 -14.23 -8.01
CA VAL A 44 11.98 -14.08 -8.51
C VAL A 44 11.04 -13.49 -7.45
N LEU A 45 11.14 -13.96 -6.20
CA LEU A 45 10.37 -13.38 -5.09
C LEU A 45 10.76 -11.92 -4.82
N GLY A 46 12.04 -11.58 -4.94
CA GLY A 46 12.54 -10.20 -4.86
C GLY A 46 11.89 -9.31 -5.91
N LEU A 47 11.87 -9.73 -7.18
CA LEU A 47 11.22 -9.01 -8.27
C LEU A 47 9.72 -8.78 -8.00
N HIS A 48 9.01 -9.80 -7.51
CA HIS A 48 7.60 -9.65 -7.14
C HIS A 48 7.39 -8.63 -6.02
N ARG A 49 8.26 -8.60 -4.99
CA ARG A 49 8.17 -7.61 -3.91
C ARG A 49 8.42 -6.19 -4.41
N VAL A 50 9.45 -6.00 -5.26
CA VAL A 50 9.73 -4.71 -5.88
C VAL A 50 8.52 -4.23 -6.68
N ARG A 51 7.94 -5.10 -7.53
CA ARG A 51 6.71 -4.77 -8.26
C ARG A 51 5.56 -4.39 -7.32
N GLN A 52 5.33 -5.17 -6.25
CA GLN A 52 4.27 -4.87 -5.28
C GLN A 52 4.48 -3.51 -4.60
N GLN A 53 5.72 -3.18 -4.25
CA GLN A 53 6.07 -1.89 -3.64
C GLN A 53 5.82 -0.73 -4.61
N LEU A 54 6.25 -0.86 -5.87
CA LEU A 54 6.00 0.15 -6.90
C LEU A 54 4.50 0.37 -7.13
N VAL A 55 3.71 -0.71 -7.17
CA VAL A 55 2.24 -0.62 -7.29
C VAL A 55 1.64 0.11 -6.09
N LYS A 56 2.09 -0.18 -4.86
CA LYS A 56 1.62 0.51 -3.65
C LYS A 56 1.95 2.01 -3.69
N PHE A 57 3.19 2.38 -4.02
CA PHE A 57 3.58 3.78 -4.12
C PHE A 57 2.77 4.53 -5.17
N ARG A 58 2.61 3.95 -6.36
CA ARG A 58 1.79 4.53 -7.42
C ARG A 58 0.34 4.77 -6.98
N THR A 59 -0.28 3.76 -6.37
CA THR A 59 -1.66 3.89 -5.87
C THR A 59 -1.76 4.94 -4.75
N SER A 60 -0.77 4.99 -3.86
CA SER A 60 -0.70 6.00 -2.79
C SER A 60 -0.60 7.41 -3.35
N GLN A 61 0.27 7.63 -4.35
CA GLN A 61 0.42 8.94 -5.00
C GLN A 61 -0.87 9.37 -5.72
N ILE A 62 -1.50 8.47 -6.48
CA ILE A 62 -2.79 8.73 -7.13
C ILE A 62 -3.87 9.15 -6.11
N ASN A 63 -3.95 8.43 -4.99
CA ASN A 63 -4.91 8.76 -3.94
C ASN A 63 -4.62 10.10 -3.26
N CYS A 64 -3.34 10.41 -3.02
CA CYS A 64 -2.91 11.70 -2.48
C CYS A 64 -3.34 12.84 -3.39
N MET A 65 -2.98 12.77 -4.68
CA MET A 65 -3.35 13.78 -5.67
C MET A 65 -4.88 13.94 -5.78
N ARG A 66 -5.64 12.84 -5.78
CA ARG A 66 -7.10 12.88 -5.78
C ARG A 66 -7.66 13.56 -4.52
N GLY A 67 -7.07 13.31 -3.36
CA GLY A 67 -7.44 13.97 -2.11
C GLY A 67 -7.20 15.48 -2.19
N LEU A 68 -6.02 15.89 -2.64
CA LEU A 68 -5.64 17.29 -2.76
C LEU A 68 -6.58 18.07 -3.69
N VAL A 69 -6.86 17.58 -4.90
CA VAL A 69 -7.81 18.26 -5.80
C VAL A 69 -9.25 18.22 -5.26
N GLY A 70 -9.59 17.19 -4.48
CA GLY A 70 -10.87 17.07 -3.78
C GLY A 70 -11.11 18.15 -2.73
N GLU A 71 -10.06 18.64 -2.07
CA GLU A 71 -10.14 19.79 -1.14
C GLU A 71 -10.58 21.08 -1.85
N TYR A 72 -10.34 21.17 -3.16
CA TYR A 72 -10.77 22.28 -4.02
C TYR A 72 -12.06 21.99 -4.79
N GLY A 73 -12.78 20.92 -4.42
CA GLY A 73 -14.11 20.60 -4.97
C GLY A 73 -14.13 19.65 -6.16
N GLU A 74 -12.97 19.17 -6.64
CA GLU A 74 -12.89 18.25 -7.77
C GLU A 74 -12.92 16.79 -7.34
N VAL A 75 -14.06 16.13 -7.50
CA VAL A 75 -14.23 14.72 -7.15
C VAL A 75 -14.04 13.83 -8.37
N MET A 76 -13.17 12.83 -8.24
CA MET A 76 -12.89 11.84 -9.30
C MET A 76 -13.26 10.41 -8.89
N PRO A 77 -13.63 9.54 -9.86
CA PRO A 77 -13.82 8.12 -9.59
C PRO A 77 -12.54 7.43 -9.10
N ALA A 78 -12.70 6.44 -8.22
CA ALA A 78 -11.59 5.67 -7.64
C ALA A 78 -11.05 4.60 -8.60
N SER A 79 -10.46 5.02 -9.73
CA SER A 79 -9.72 4.09 -10.62
C SER A 79 -8.54 4.76 -11.30
N LYS A 80 -7.47 3.99 -11.59
CA LYS A 80 -6.30 4.48 -12.34
C LYS A 80 -6.72 5.01 -13.72
N ARG A 81 -7.57 4.27 -14.43
CA ARG A 81 -8.05 4.67 -15.76
C ARG A 81 -8.78 6.01 -15.71
N ALA A 82 -9.66 6.21 -14.72
CA ALA A 82 -10.34 7.49 -14.55
C ALA A 82 -9.36 8.60 -14.17
N PHE A 83 -8.39 8.34 -13.30
CA PHE A 83 -7.34 9.30 -12.97
C PHE A 83 -6.59 9.75 -14.24
N ASP A 84 -6.08 8.79 -15.03
CA ASP A 84 -5.30 9.06 -16.25
C ASP A 84 -6.11 9.90 -17.26
N ALA A 85 -7.40 9.59 -17.41
CA ALA A 85 -8.28 10.28 -18.35
C ALA A 85 -8.68 11.70 -17.90
N ASN A 86 -8.84 11.94 -16.60
CA ASN A 86 -9.45 13.18 -16.11
C ASN A 86 -8.45 14.18 -15.52
N MET A 87 -7.26 13.74 -15.06
CA MET A 87 -6.40 14.59 -14.23
C MET A 87 -5.89 15.85 -14.93
N SER A 88 -5.63 15.83 -16.26
CA SER A 88 -5.32 17.09 -16.97
C SER A 88 -6.43 18.11 -16.78
N SER A 89 -7.66 17.68 -17.05
CA SER A 89 -8.82 18.58 -17.09
C SER A 89 -9.12 19.14 -15.71
N VAL A 90 -8.92 18.33 -14.66
CA VAL A 90 -9.08 18.76 -13.27
C VAL A 90 -8.05 19.82 -12.92
N LEU A 91 -6.76 19.59 -13.23
CA LEU A 91 -5.70 20.55 -12.94
C LEU A 91 -5.92 21.90 -13.64
N GLU A 92 -6.45 21.88 -14.87
CA GLU A 92 -6.82 23.12 -15.56
C GLU A 92 -7.98 23.85 -14.87
N ARG A 93 -9.01 23.13 -14.40
CA ARG A 93 -10.15 23.74 -13.68
C ARG A 93 -9.76 24.35 -12.34
N VAL A 94 -8.86 23.70 -11.59
CA VAL A 94 -8.42 24.20 -10.29
C VAL A 94 -7.23 25.16 -10.37
N SER A 95 -6.68 25.40 -11.56
CA SER A 95 -5.48 26.20 -11.77
C SER A 95 -5.56 27.63 -11.22
N THR A 96 -6.77 28.20 -11.18
CA THR A 96 -7.04 29.55 -10.63
C THR A 96 -7.38 29.53 -9.14
N LEU A 97 -7.67 28.34 -8.58
CA LEU A 97 -8.09 28.15 -7.19
C LEU A 97 -6.93 27.72 -6.27
N ILE A 98 -5.91 27.07 -6.82
CA ILE A 98 -4.78 26.55 -6.04
C ILE A 98 -3.53 27.42 -6.22
N PRO A 99 -2.67 27.54 -5.19
CA PRO A 99 -1.39 28.23 -5.32
C PRO A 99 -0.53 27.62 -6.43
N GLY A 100 0.12 28.48 -7.23
CA GLY A 100 0.98 28.06 -8.34
C GLY A 100 2.02 26.98 -7.99
N PRO A 101 2.74 27.06 -6.86
CA PRO A 101 3.69 26.01 -6.47
C PRO A 101 3.04 24.62 -6.29
N LEU A 102 1.81 24.57 -5.78
CA LEU A 102 1.08 23.31 -5.64
C LEU A 102 0.64 22.77 -6.99
N LEU A 103 0.16 23.63 -7.91
CA LEU A 103 -0.21 23.23 -9.26
C LEU A 103 0.97 22.61 -10.02
N GLU A 104 2.15 23.23 -9.96
CA GLU A 104 3.35 22.71 -10.62
C GLU A 104 3.78 21.38 -10.00
N THR A 105 3.77 21.26 -8.68
CA THR A 105 4.06 19.99 -8.00
C THR A 105 3.10 18.88 -8.45
N LEU A 106 1.81 19.16 -8.57
CA LEU A 106 0.82 18.18 -9.03
C LEU A 106 1.02 17.80 -10.50
N ARG A 107 1.44 18.74 -11.36
CA ARG A 107 1.79 18.48 -12.76
C ARG A 107 3.01 17.57 -12.87
N GLU A 108 4.06 17.84 -12.09
CA GLU A 108 5.26 17.01 -12.03
C GLU A 108 4.95 15.59 -11.53
N GLN A 109 4.20 15.47 -10.42
CA GLN A 109 3.80 14.16 -9.88
C GLN A 109 2.99 13.36 -10.89
N ARG A 110 2.09 14.02 -11.63
CA ARG A 110 1.33 13.37 -12.69
C ARG A 110 2.24 12.83 -13.80
N ALA A 111 3.21 13.63 -14.24
CA ALA A 111 4.14 13.24 -15.29
C ALA A 111 4.96 12.00 -14.88
N ALA A 112 5.35 11.90 -13.61
CA ALA A 112 6.06 10.74 -13.08
C ALA A 112 5.21 9.45 -12.99
N LEU A 113 3.88 9.56 -13.09
CA LEU A 113 2.93 8.43 -13.01
C LEU A 113 2.51 7.86 -14.38
N THR A 114 2.83 8.56 -15.48
CA THR A 114 2.45 8.23 -16.86
C THR A 114 3.58 7.44 -17.53
#